data_AF-A0A966BHN4-F1
#
_entry.id   AF-A0A966BHN4-F1
#
_cell.length_a   1.000
_cell.length_b   1.000
_cell.length_c   1.000
_cell.angle_alpha   90.00
_cell.angle_beta   90.00
_cell.angle_gamma   90.00
#
_symmetry.space_group_name_H-M   'P 1'
#
loop_
_entity.id
_entity.type
_entity.pdbx_description
1 polymer ?
#
loop_
_entity_poly.entity_id
_entity_poly.type
_entity_poly.pdbx_seq_one_letter_code
_entity_poly.pdbx_strand_id
1 'polypeptide(L)'
;MKQFSQKFYKKATTSVTLQTAERRELRERLVSYMEYHPLPAELRTKQKNVHSAPTMTEAFTFVKVPFHALFKYGALTAAFFFVALPFVAQNAMPGDTLYAVKVQFNEELRSTLTFDSLQKVEWETERLNRRLAEARLLASEGRLTEVMETEVAMAVRTHTESAKREIEVLRTKDADEAAIASITLETTLAVQATALKEEEAATSLAVNGEEALSAKVTNSPIADAIDESRDKTLEADVNVPLPAYDKLMARVEQNTTRIYELYTALSKTVSAEDLAGVTRRIEDLERSIDEVIALSEVDEVKAQQSLVEVMQRTQRVIIFINELIIAKTVDIETLVPMVPTTQEKKVNIASTTEALTVELAQIELMLATVTDEEVTEKAQLGKATILSLMEKMASSTEEHDVFVALGIEAQILSRDTITLLERFYTPATEENDEDATTKIESGEQITPAPAASEQEGTTDQDISQVLENPSTMLTTRE
;
A
#
# COMPACT_ATOMS: atom_id res chain seq x y z
N MET A 1 -66.97 -16.52 18.42
CA MET A 1 -66.62 -15.78 19.66
C MET A 1 -65.16 -15.29 19.73
N LYS A 2 -64.16 -15.93 19.10
CA LYS A 2 -62.73 -15.53 19.20
C LYS A 2 -62.37 -14.15 18.62
N GLN A 3 -63.13 -13.62 17.65
CA GLN A 3 -62.86 -12.29 17.09
C GLN A 3 -63.40 -11.12 17.93
N PHE A 4 -64.31 -11.39 18.88
CA PHE A 4 -64.86 -10.35 19.75
C PHE A 4 -63.89 -9.99 20.88
N SER A 5 -63.21 -10.98 21.47
CA SER A 5 -62.21 -10.76 22.53
C SER A 5 -60.96 -10.05 22.01
N GLN A 6 -60.48 -10.37 20.79
CA GLN A 6 -59.34 -9.67 20.20
C GLN A 6 -59.63 -8.20 19.87
N LYS A 7 -60.84 -7.89 19.37
CA LYS A 7 -61.26 -6.50 19.14
C LYS A 7 -61.43 -5.72 20.44
N PHE A 8 -61.91 -6.38 21.51
CA PHE A 8 -61.97 -5.78 22.83
C PHE A 8 -60.58 -5.52 23.41
N TYR A 9 -59.65 -6.47 23.31
CA TYR A 9 -58.28 -6.30 23.82
C TYR A 9 -57.57 -5.16 23.11
N LYS A 10 -57.67 -5.09 21.76
CA LYS A 10 -56.99 -4.06 20.97
C LYS A 10 -57.56 -2.65 21.18
N LYS A 11 -58.88 -2.52 21.42
CA LYS A 11 -59.48 -1.23 21.82
C LYS A 11 -59.19 -0.87 23.28
N ALA A 12 -59.27 -1.82 24.20
CA ALA A 12 -59.03 -1.57 25.62
C ALA A 12 -57.60 -1.10 25.90
N THR A 13 -56.58 -1.68 25.24
CA THR A 13 -55.17 -1.25 25.45
C THR A 13 -54.79 0.03 24.71
N THR A 14 -55.50 0.40 23.64
CA THR A 14 -55.10 1.54 22.79
C THR A 14 -55.95 2.79 23.01
N SER A 15 -57.19 2.67 23.49
CA SER A 15 -58.13 3.80 23.58
C SER A 15 -58.72 4.08 24.96
N VAL A 16 -58.31 3.35 26.00
CA VAL A 16 -58.81 3.58 27.37
C VAL A 16 -57.62 3.76 28.32
N THR A 17 -57.00 4.93 28.23
CA THR A 17 -56.07 5.40 29.25
C THR A 17 -56.86 6.20 30.28
N LEU A 18 -56.75 5.83 31.56
CA LEU A 18 -57.42 6.57 32.64
C LEU A 18 -56.90 8.01 32.65
N GLN A 19 -57.81 8.98 32.61
CA GLN A 19 -57.44 10.38 32.79
C GLN A 19 -56.87 10.59 34.19
N THR A 20 -56.06 11.64 34.38
CA THR A 20 -55.38 11.91 35.65
C THR A 20 -56.35 12.02 36.83
N ALA A 21 -57.55 12.57 36.59
CA ALA A 21 -58.62 12.65 37.59
C ALA A 21 -59.17 11.26 37.96
N GLU A 22 -59.48 10.43 36.96
CA GLU A 22 -59.99 9.06 37.17
C GLU A 22 -58.95 8.20 37.90
N ARG A 23 -57.66 8.33 37.55
CA ARG A 23 -56.58 7.60 38.23
C ARG A 23 -56.44 8.02 39.69
N ARG A 24 -56.68 9.30 40.00
CA ARG A 24 -56.69 9.80 41.39
C ARG A 24 -57.86 9.23 42.17
N GLU A 25 -59.06 9.26 41.60
CA GLU A 25 -60.26 8.69 42.22
C GLU A 25 -60.12 7.18 42.45
N LEU A 26 -59.56 6.45 41.49
CA LEU A 26 -59.31 5.02 41.61
C LEU A 26 -58.31 4.73 42.73
N ARG A 27 -57.23 5.52 42.84
CA ARG A 27 -56.28 5.40 43.95
C ARG A 27 -56.93 5.66 45.30
N GLU A 28 -57.74 6.70 45.40
CA GLU A 28 -58.43 7.05 46.64
C GLU A 28 -59.40 5.93 47.07
N ARG A 29 -60.15 5.37 46.12
CA ARG A 29 -61.05 4.24 46.37
C ARG A 29 -60.28 2.98 46.78
N LEU A 30 -59.15 2.71 46.14
CA LEU A 30 -58.29 1.56 46.44
C LEU A 30 -57.61 1.68 47.80
N VAL A 31 -57.18 2.90 48.18
CA VAL A 31 -56.68 3.20 49.53
C VAL A 31 -57.78 2.98 50.56
N SER A 32 -58.99 3.52 50.34
CA SER A 32 -60.12 3.30 51.26
C SER A 32 -60.45 1.80 51.43
N TYR A 33 -60.35 1.03 50.34
CA TYR A 33 -60.57 -0.42 50.36
C TYR A 33 -59.46 -1.14 51.14
N MET A 34 -58.20 -0.73 50.99
CA MET A 34 -57.07 -1.27 51.75
C MET A 34 -57.14 -0.92 53.24
N GLU A 35 -57.70 0.25 53.59
CA GLU A 35 -57.95 0.65 54.97
C GLU A 35 -59.07 -0.17 55.61
N TYR A 36 -60.15 -0.44 54.87
CA TYR A 36 -61.26 -1.28 55.34
C TYR A 36 -60.94 -2.78 55.35
N HIS A 37 -59.97 -3.22 54.54
CA HIS A 37 -59.52 -4.61 54.47
C HIS A 37 -58.00 -4.71 54.68
N PRO A 38 -57.49 -4.41 55.88
CA PRO A 38 -56.07 -4.56 56.17
C PRO A 38 -55.69 -6.04 56.07
N LEU A 39 -54.55 -6.33 55.44
CA LEU A 39 -54.05 -7.71 55.37
C LEU A 39 -53.97 -8.30 56.79
N PRO A 40 -54.51 -9.53 57.01
CA PRO A 40 -54.37 -10.24 58.28
C PRO A 40 -52.90 -10.30 58.71
N ALA A 41 -52.64 -10.13 60.02
CA ALA A 41 -51.28 -10.02 60.57
C ALA A 41 -50.37 -11.21 60.18
N GLU A 42 -50.98 -12.37 59.94
CA GLU A 42 -50.32 -13.63 59.57
C GLU A 42 -49.71 -13.62 58.14
N LEU A 43 -50.17 -12.72 57.27
CA LEU A 43 -49.66 -12.53 55.91
C LEU A 43 -48.70 -11.33 55.78
N ARG A 44 -48.58 -10.50 56.82
CA ARG A 44 -47.66 -9.33 56.83
C ARG A 44 -46.21 -9.72 57.02
N THR A 45 -45.93 -10.95 57.45
CA THR A 45 -44.58 -11.44 57.75
C THR A 45 -44.22 -12.61 56.85
N LYS A 46 -43.94 -12.33 55.59
CA LYS A 46 -43.05 -13.15 54.74
C LYS A 46 -42.64 -12.34 53.53
N GLN A 47 -41.88 -11.27 53.78
CA GLN A 47 -40.89 -10.79 52.81
C GLN A 47 -39.76 -11.83 52.77
N LYS A 48 -40.10 -13.05 52.33
CA LYS A 48 -39.12 -14.05 52.00
C LYS A 48 -38.58 -13.61 50.65
N ASN A 49 -37.28 -13.34 50.59
CA ASN A 49 -36.55 -13.28 49.33
C ASN A 49 -36.87 -14.56 48.55
N VAL A 50 -37.88 -14.49 47.68
CA VAL A 50 -38.11 -15.51 46.67
C VAL A 50 -37.03 -15.24 45.65
N HIS A 51 -35.87 -15.85 45.84
CA HIS A 51 -35.04 -16.19 44.69
C HIS A 51 -35.93 -17.06 43.81
N SER A 52 -36.45 -16.46 42.74
CA SER A 52 -37.12 -17.20 41.68
C SER A 52 -36.15 -18.26 41.19
N ALA A 53 -36.35 -19.50 41.62
CA ALA A 53 -35.76 -20.63 40.95
C ALA A 53 -36.26 -20.61 39.50
N PRO A 54 -35.38 -20.61 38.48
CA PRO A 54 -35.83 -20.61 37.10
C PRO A 54 -36.34 -22.00 36.76
N THR A 55 -37.63 -22.25 36.97
CA THR A 55 -38.34 -23.35 36.30
C THR A 55 -38.80 -22.86 34.94
N MET A 56 -37.88 -22.84 33.98
CA MET A 56 -38.17 -22.67 32.56
C MET A 56 -37.36 -23.72 31.80
N THR A 57 -38.08 -24.62 31.14
CA THR A 57 -37.57 -25.66 30.25
C THR A 57 -36.70 -25.04 29.15
N GLU A 58 -35.57 -25.68 28.83
CA GLU A 58 -34.49 -25.22 27.94
C GLU A 58 -34.88 -24.78 26.50
N ALA A 59 -36.16 -24.88 26.12
CA ALA A 59 -36.61 -24.58 24.75
C ALA A 59 -36.82 -23.07 24.47
N PHE A 60 -36.78 -22.18 25.47
CA PHE A 60 -36.99 -20.75 25.27
C PHE A 60 -36.10 -19.87 26.16
N THR A 61 -34.80 -19.86 25.88
CA THR A 61 -33.88 -18.86 26.41
C THR A 61 -34.07 -17.53 25.68
N PHE A 62 -34.74 -16.58 26.35
CA PHE A 62 -34.83 -15.20 25.86
C PHE A 62 -33.48 -14.51 26.08
N VAL A 63 -32.63 -14.50 25.05
CA VAL A 63 -31.41 -13.69 25.02
C VAL A 63 -31.81 -12.22 24.97
N LYS A 64 -31.67 -11.51 26.09
CA LYS A 64 -31.82 -10.06 26.12
C LYS A 64 -30.55 -9.43 25.56
N VAL A 65 -30.56 -9.10 24.28
CA VAL A 65 -29.46 -8.34 23.66
C VAL A 65 -29.48 -6.92 24.22
N PRO A 66 -28.40 -6.45 24.87
CA PRO A 66 -28.30 -5.07 25.34
C PRO A 66 -28.11 -4.15 24.14
N PHE A 67 -29.22 -3.71 23.52
CA PHE A 67 -29.20 -2.88 22.32
C PHE A 67 -28.28 -1.66 22.44
N HIS A 68 -28.19 -1.02 23.61
CA HIS A 68 -27.29 0.12 23.82
C HIS A 68 -25.80 -0.25 23.70
N ALA A 69 -25.39 -1.45 24.14
CA ALA A 69 -24.02 -1.92 23.96
C ALA A 69 -23.80 -2.33 22.50
N LEU A 70 -24.77 -3.01 21.89
CA LEU A 70 -24.73 -3.36 20.46
C LEU A 70 -24.58 -2.12 19.57
N PHE A 71 -25.31 -1.03 19.85
CA PHE A 71 -25.20 0.23 19.11
C PHE A 71 -23.88 0.95 19.37
N LYS A 72 -23.31 0.90 20.59
CA LYS A 72 -22.01 1.52 20.88
C LYS A 72 -20.87 0.81 20.16
N TYR A 73 -20.78 -0.51 20.29
CA TYR A 73 -19.75 -1.30 19.61
C TYR A 73 -20.01 -1.34 18.10
N GLY A 74 -21.28 -1.42 17.69
CA GLY A 74 -21.69 -1.34 16.28
C GLY A 74 -21.35 0.00 15.63
N ALA A 75 -21.46 1.12 16.34
CA ALA A 75 -21.05 2.42 15.82
C ALA A 75 -19.52 2.52 15.68
N LEU A 76 -18.75 1.96 16.62
CA LEU A 76 -17.30 1.91 16.52
C LEU A 76 -16.82 1.02 15.38
N THR A 77 -17.40 -0.17 15.22
CA THR A 77 -17.08 -1.06 14.09
C THR A 77 -17.50 -0.43 12.77
N ALA A 78 -18.69 0.21 12.72
CA ALA A 78 -19.11 0.95 11.53
C ALA A 78 -18.14 2.10 11.21
N ALA A 79 -17.72 2.89 12.19
CA ALA A 79 -16.72 3.95 11.96
C ALA A 79 -15.39 3.38 11.44
N PHE A 80 -14.96 2.22 11.97
CA PHE A 80 -13.77 1.56 11.47
C PHE A 80 -13.91 1.13 10.01
N PHE A 81 -15.00 0.42 9.66
CA PHE A 81 -15.20 -0.10 8.30
C PHE A 81 -15.58 0.96 7.26
N PHE A 82 -16.26 2.05 7.65
CA PHE A 82 -16.72 3.08 6.72
C PHE A 82 -15.85 4.33 6.68
N VAL A 83 -14.96 4.54 7.65
CA VAL A 83 -14.08 5.72 7.69
C VAL A 83 -12.61 5.32 7.72
N ALA A 84 -12.19 4.54 8.73
CA ALA A 84 -10.76 4.23 8.91
C ALA A 84 -10.20 3.31 7.81
N LEU A 85 -10.90 2.21 7.53
CA LEU A 85 -10.46 1.22 6.54
C LEU A 85 -10.41 1.80 5.11
N PRO A 86 -11.43 2.55 4.63
CA PRO A 86 -11.36 3.32 3.40
C PRO A 86 -10.17 4.28 3.35
N PHE A 87 -9.90 5.02 4.44
CA PHE A 87 -8.81 5.99 4.48
C PHE A 87 -7.44 5.32 4.31
N VAL A 88 -7.18 4.22 5.03
CA VAL A 88 -5.91 3.48 4.90
C VAL A 88 -5.79 2.85 3.51
N ALA A 89 -6.88 2.33 2.95
CA ALA A 89 -6.87 1.71 1.64
C ALA A 89 -6.53 2.68 0.49
N GLN A 90 -6.64 4.01 0.66
CA GLN A 90 -6.33 4.97 -0.41
C GLN A 90 -4.88 4.87 -0.92
N ASN A 91 -3.95 4.50 -0.03
CA ASN A 91 -2.53 4.40 -0.35
C ASN A 91 -2.11 2.99 -0.79
N ALA A 92 -3.04 2.02 -0.82
CA ALA A 92 -2.73 0.65 -1.22
C ALA A 92 -2.36 0.55 -2.71
N MET A 93 -1.35 -0.26 -3.00
CA MET A 93 -0.84 -0.59 -4.34
C MET A 93 -1.37 -1.94 -4.85
N PRO A 94 -1.32 -2.20 -6.16
CA PRO A 94 -1.58 -3.54 -6.69
C PRO A 94 -0.74 -4.60 -5.96
N GLY A 95 -1.40 -5.62 -5.43
CA GLY A 95 -0.78 -6.65 -4.58
C GLY A 95 -1.01 -6.51 -3.08
N ASP A 96 -1.42 -5.32 -2.60
CA ASP A 96 -1.70 -5.10 -1.18
C ASP A 96 -3.04 -5.73 -0.76
N THR A 97 -3.12 -6.18 0.49
CA THR A 97 -4.38 -6.74 1.05
C THR A 97 -5.55 -5.76 1.02
N LEU A 98 -5.28 -4.47 1.23
CA LEU A 98 -6.28 -3.40 1.22
C LEU A 98 -6.56 -2.83 -0.18
N TYR A 99 -5.85 -3.29 -1.20
CA TYR A 99 -6.06 -2.83 -2.57
C TYR A 99 -7.46 -3.18 -3.09
N ALA A 100 -7.98 -4.36 -2.72
CA ALA A 100 -9.35 -4.74 -3.04
C ALA A 100 -10.36 -3.74 -2.48
N VAL A 101 -10.11 -3.19 -1.28
CA VAL A 101 -10.98 -2.16 -0.67
C VAL A 101 -10.89 -0.84 -1.44
N LYS A 102 -9.68 -0.45 -1.89
CA LYS A 102 -9.49 0.74 -2.73
C LYS A 102 -10.29 0.65 -4.01
N VAL A 103 -10.14 -0.45 -4.75
CA VAL A 103 -10.78 -0.68 -6.04
C VAL A 103 -12.29 -0.86 -5.87
N GLN A 104 -12.75 -1.77 -5.02
CA GLN A 104 -14.15 -2.20 -4.95
C GLN A 104 -15.05 -1.27 -4.13
N PHE A 105 -14.47 -0.50 -3.18
CA PHE A 105 -15.25 0.36 -2.30
C PHE A 105 -14.98 1.84 -2.56
N ASN A 106 -13.75 2.31 -2.35
CA ASN A 106 -13.47 3.75 -2.43
C ASN A 106 -13.75 4.30 -3.83
N GLU A 107 -13.26 3.59 -4.84
CA GLU A 107 -13.39 4.06 -6.22
C GLU A 107 -14.78 3.86 -6.79
N GLU A 108 -15.42 2.73 -6.51
CA GLU A 108 -16.81 2.49 -6.93
C GLU A 108 -17.79 3.41 -6.22
N LEU A 109 -17.57 3.75 -4.95
CA LEU A 109 -18.40 4.73 -4.25
C LEU A 109 -18.35 6.09 -4.95
N ARG A 110 -17.15 6.55 -5.34
CA ARG A 110 -17.01 7.78 -6.12
C ARG A 110 -17.69 7.65 -7.49
N SER A 111 -17.51 6.53 -8.19
CA SER A 111 -18.19 6.26 -9.47
C SER A 111 -19.72 6.31 -9.37
N THR A 112 -20.31 5.69 -8.34
CA THR A 112 -21.77 5.67 -8.13
C THR A 112 -22.36 7.03 -7.75
N LEU A 113 -21.56 7.93 -7.17
CA LEU A 113 -21.95 9.31 -6.86
C LEU A 113 -21.75 10.27 -8.03
N THR A 114 -21.03 9.83 -9.08
CA THR A 114 -20.81 10.61 -10.30
C THR A 114 -21.95 10.39 -11.30
N PHE A 115 -22.89 11.33 -11.32
CA PHE A 115 -24.10 11.21 -12.14
C PHE A 115 -23.92 11.70 -13.57
N ASP A 116 -22.97 12.61 -13.82
CA ASP A 116 -22.79 13.25 -15.11
C ASP A 116 -21.79 12.50 -16.01
N SER A 117 -22.06 12.44 -17.32
CA SER A 117 -21.23 11.69 -18.28
C SER A 117 -19.83 12.28 -18.41
N LEU A 118 -19.68 13.61 -18.40
CA LEU A 118 -18.37 14.26 -18.43
C LEU A 118 -17.55 13.89 -17.18
N GLN A 119 -18.16 14.02 -16.00
CA GLN A 119 -17.50 13.67 -14.74
C GLN A 119 -17.11 12.18 -14.66
N LYS A 120 -17.91 11.29 -15.26
CA LYS A 120 -17.54 9.86 -15.35
C LYS A 120 -16.33 9.63 -16.25
N VAL A 121 -16.25 10.31 -17.39
CA VAL A 121 -15.07 10.22 -18.27
C VAL A 121 -13.82 10.71 -17.53
N GLU A 122 -13.92 11.84 -16.83
CA GLU A 122 -12.84 12.37 -16.00
C GLU A 122 -12.43 11.37 -14.92
N TRP A 123 -13.41 10.76 -14.25
CA TRP A 123 -13.15 9.78 -13.20
C TRP A 123 -12.46 8.51 -13.73
N GLU A 124 -12.93 7.94 -14.83
CA GLU A 124 -12.30 6.77 -15.46
C GLU A 124 -10.88 7.10 -15.97
N THR A 125 -10.67 8.32 -16.49
CA THR A 125 -9.35 8.80 -16.90
C THR A 125 -8.41 8.98 -15.70
N GLU A 126 -8.93 9.49 -14.57
CA GLU A 126 -8.18 9.63 -13.30
C GLU A 126 -7.79 8.25 -12.74
N ARG A 127 -8.70 7.26 -12.77
CA ARG A 127 -8.40 5.87 -12.38
C ARG A 127 -7.32 5.27 -13.25
N LEU A 128 -7.42 5.40 -14.57
CA LEU A 128 -6.42 4.91 -15.51
C LEU A 128 -5.04 5.51 -15.22
N ASN A 129 -4.97 6.84 -15.08
CA ASN A 129 -3.72 7.53 -14.80
C ASN A 129 -3.08 7.04 -13.49
N ARG A 130 -3.91 6.91 -12.44
CA ARG A 130 -3.46 6.40 -11.14
C ARG A 130 -2.94 4.96 -11.24
N ARG A 131 -3.64 4.04 -11.91
CA ARG A 131 -3.19 2.64 -12.06
C ARG A 131 -1.84 2.53 -12.76
N LEU A 132 -1.62 3.36 -13.77
CA LEU A 132 -0.36 3.39 -14.52
C LEU A 132 0.77 3.97 -13.68
N ALA A 133 0.53 5.07 -12.96
CA ALA A 133 1.50 5.63 -12.03
C ALA A 133 1.86 4.63 -10.91
N GLU A 134 0.88 3.90 -10.37
CA GLU A 134 1.11 2.85 -9.38
C GLU A 134 1.95 1.69 -9.94
N ALA A 135 1.66 1.24 -11.16
CA ALA A 135 2.41 0.18 -11.82
C ALA A 135 3.87 0.58 -12.11
N ARG A 136 4.09 1.82 -12.56
CA ARG A 136 5.43 2.38 -12.80
C ARG A 136 6.23 2.51 -11.52
N LEU A 137 5.59 2.95 -10.44
CA LEU A 137 6.23 2.98 -9.13
C LEU A 137 6.68 1.56 -8.71
N LEU A 138 5.81 0.57 -8.84
CA LEU A 138 6.17 -0.84 -8.59
C LEU A 138 7.27 -1.35 -9.53
N ALA A 139 7.29 -0.93 -10.80
CA ALA A 139 8.31 -1.31 -11.76
C ALA A 139 9.68 -0.72 -11.39
N SER A 140 9.72 0.57 -11.04
CA SER A 140 10.94 1.27 -10.64
C SER A 140 11.61 0.68 -9.39
N GLU A 141 10.83 0.01 -8.55
CA GLU A 141 11.30 -0.70 -7.35
C GLU A 141 11.55 -2.20 -7.57
N GLY A 142 11.35 -2.72 -8.78
CA GLY A 142 11.52 -4.14 -9.11
C GLY A 142 10.47 -5.07 -8.50
N ARG A 143 9.31 -4.52 -8.09
CA ARG A 143 8.23 -5.23 -7.41
C ARG A 143 7.03 -5.55 -8.31
N LEU A 144 7.05 -5.10 -9.56
CA LEU A 144 6.01 -5.40 -10.53
C LEU A 144 6.10 -6.88 -10.96
N THR A 145 5.12 -7.68 -10.50
CA THR A 145 5.00 -9.08 -10.90
C THR A 145 4.16 -9.21 -12.18
N GLU A 146 4.35 -10.29 -12.94
CA GLU A 146 3.59 -10.58 -14.18
C GLU A 146 2.06 -10.63 -13.94
N VAL A 147 1.63 -11.07 -12.74
CA VAL A 147 0.22 -11.07 -12.33
C VAL A 147 -0.30 -9.65 -12.15
N MET A 148 0.46 -8.78 -11.46
CA MET A 148 0.10 -7.38 -11.26
C MET A 148 0.08 -6.61 -12.59
N GLU A 149 1.05 -6.89 -13.46
CA GLU A 149 1.15 -6.28 -14.79
C GLU A 149 -0.08 -6.62 -15.64
N THR A 150 -0.51 -7.88 -15.61
CA THR A 150 -1.73 -8.32 -16.30
C THR A 150 -2.99 -7.68 -15.70
N GLU A 151 -3.06 -7.56 -14.37
CA GLU A 151 -4.19 -6.90 -13.69
C GLU A 151 -4.30 -5.42 -14.08
N VAL A 152 -3.18 -4.70 -14.09
CA VAL A 152 -3.13 -3.29 -14.51
C VAL A 152 -3.51 -3.18 -15.99
N ALA A 153 -3.00 -4.06 -16.86
CA ALA A 153 -3.35 -4.06 -18.27
C ALA A 153 -4.85 -4.29 -18.52
N MET A 154 -5.49 -5.17 -17.74
CA MET A 154 -6.95 -5.36 -17.80
C MET A 154 -7.71 -4.12 -17.29
N ALA A 155 -7.24 -3.49 -16.21
CA ALA A 155 -7.83 -2.28 -15.68
C ALA A 155 -7.75 -1.13 -16.71
N VAL A 156 -6.61 -0.95 -17.37
CA VAL A 156 -6.42 0.04 -18.44
C VAL A 156 -7.45 -0.14 -19.56
N ARG A 157 -7.63 -1.37 -20.05
CA ARG A 157 -8.66 -1.67 -21.08
C ARG A 157 -10.06 -1.32 -20.57
N THR A 158 -10.40 -1.77 -19.36
CA THR A 158 -11.72 -1.57 -18.77
C THR A 158 -12.07 -0.08 -18.58
N HIS A 159 -11.14 0.69 -18.02
CA HIS A 159 -11.34 2.12 -17.78
C HIS A 159 -11.38 2.91 -19.09
N THR A 160 -10.54 2.56 -20.07
CA THR A 160 -10.57 3.19 -21.40
C THR A 160 -11.89 2.91 -22.11
N GLU A 161 -12.35 1.65 -22.14
CA GLU A 161 -13.62 1.29 -22.78
C GLU A 161 -14.82 1.95 -22.08
N SER A 162 -14.76 2.10 -20.76
CA SER A 162 -15.80 2.79 -20.00
C SER A 162 -15.81 4.30 -20.29
N ALA A 163 -14.65 4.94 -20.33
CA ALA A 163 -14.51 6.33 -20.74
C ALA A 163 -15.06 6.55 -22.16
N LYS A 164 -14.69 5.69 -23.14
CA LYS A 164 -15.19 5.77 -24.52
C LYS A 164 -16.71 5.66 -24.62
N ARG A 165 -17.31 4.74 -23.87
CA ARG A 165 -18.78 4.60 -23.85
C ARG A 165 -19.45 5.87 -23.31
N GLU A 166 -18.91 6.46 -22.25
CA GLU A 166 -19.46 7.70 -21.70
C GLU A 166 -19.18 8.93 -22.60
N ILE A 167 -18.05 8.96 -23.33
CA ILE A 167 -17.78 9.97 -24.38
C ILE A 167 -18.84 9.88 -25.50
N GLU A 168 -19.19 8.68 -25.96
CA GLU A 168 -20.23 8.54 -26.99
C GLU A 168 -21.60 8.98 -26.48
N VAL A 169 -21.93 8.67 -25.22
CA VAL A 169 -23.15 9.20 -24.58
C VAL A 169 -23.10 10.72 -24.50
N LEU A 170 -21.97 11.29 -24.09
CA LEU A 170 -21.77 12.73 -23.99
C LEU A 170 -21.91 13.41 -25.36
N ARG A 171 -21.41 12.79 -26.43
CA ARG A 171 -21.49 13.30 -27.81
C ARG A 171 -22.91 13.53 -28.29
N THR A 172 -23.88 12.79 -27.76
CA THR A 172 -25.32 12.99 -28.06
C THR A 172 -25.92 14.22 -27.37
N LYS A 173 -25.29 14.71 -26.30
CA LYS A 173 -25.76 15.82 -25.47
C LYS A 173 -24.98 17.11 -25.74
N ASP A 174 -23.66 17.01 -25.77
CA ASP A 174 -22.72 18.11 -25.98
C ASP A 174 -21.51 17.59 -26.77
N ALA A 175 -21.44 17.96 -28.05
CA ALA A 175 -20.38 17.52 -28.96
C ALA A 175 -19.02 18.15 -28.63
N ASP A 176 -19.01 19.38 -28.13
CA ASP A 176 -17.78 20.10 -27.77
C ASP A 176 -17.16 19.48 -26.52
N GLU A 177 -17.98 19.17 -25.50
CA GLU A 177 -17.49 18.49 -24.29
C GLU A 177 -17.01 17.06 -24.58
N ALA A 178 -17.67 16.34 -25.49
CA ALA A 178 -17.21 15.03 -25.93
C ALA A 178 -15.86 15.10 -26.65
N ALA A 179 -15.67 16.09 -27.51
CA ALA A 179 -14.40 16.32 -28.19
C ALA A 179 -13.27 16.66 -27.21
N ILE A 180 -13.54 17.56 -26.24
CA ILE A 180 -12.59 17.90 -25.17
C ILE A 180 -12.23 16.66 -24.32
N ALA A 181 -13.23 15.85 -23.97
CA ALA A 181 -13.04 14.64 -23.20
C ALA A 181 -12.21 13.60 -23.96
N SER A 182 -12.44 13.45 -25.27
CA SER A 182 -11.65 12.55 -26.12
C SER A 182 -10.20 12.98 -26.24
N ILE A 183 -9.95 14.28 -26.50
CA ILE A 183 -8.59 14.84 -26.53
C ILE A 183 -7.88 14.63 -25.20
N THR A 184 -8.59 14.78 -24.08
CA THR A 184 -8.04 14.60 -22.73
C THR A 184 -7.65 13.14 -22.48
N LEU A 185 -8.51 12.19 -22.87
CA LEU A 185 -8.24 10.75 -22.78
C LEU A 185 -7.05 10.37 -23.66
N GLU A 186 -7.04 10.81 -24.92
CA GLU A 186 -5.95 10.56 -25.88
C GLU A 186 -4.61 11.12 -25.35
N THR A 187 -4.62 12.36 -24.86
CA THR A 187 -3.43 12.99 -24.27
C THR A 187 -2.93 12.17 -23.09
N THR A 188 -3.82 11.70 -22.23
CA THR A 188 -3.45 10.87 -21.08
C THR A 188 -2.80 9.57 -21.52
N LEU A 189 -3.40 8.86 -22.48
CA LEU A 189 -2.84 7.62 -23.02
C LEU A 189 -1.50 7.84 -23.73
N ALA A 190 -1.36 8.94 -24.49
CA ALA A 190 -0.13 9.28 -25.19
C ALA A 190 1.02 9.57 -24.22
N VAL A 191 0.76 10.34 -23.16
CA VAL A 191 1.75 10.62 -22.11
C VAL A 191 2.20 9.34 -21.44
N GLN A 192 1.26 8.47 -21.07
CA GLN A 192 1.58 7.21 -20.41
C GLN A 192 2.36 6.25 -21.32
N ALA A 193 2.00 6.18 -22.61
CA ALA A 193 2.75 5.39 -23.59
C ALA A 193 4.21 5.87 -23.74
N THR A 194 4.42 7.19 -23.81
CA THR A 194 5.78 7.76 -23.90
C THR A 194 6.56 7.48 -22.62
N ALA A 195 5.95 7.66 -21.46
CA ALA A 195 6.62 7.51 -20.19
C ALA A 195 7.07 6.05 -19.92
N LEU A 196 6.27 5.07 -20.35
CA LEU A 196 6.65 3.65 -20.30
C LEU A 196 7.82 3.34 -21.26
N LYS A 197 7.78 3.87 -22.50
CA LYS A 197 8.86 3.66 -23.48
C LYS A 197 10.19 4.27 -23.03
N GLU A 198 10.16 5.42 -22.35
CA GLU A 198 11.34 6.05 -21.75
C GLU A 198 11.94 5.18 -20.63
N GLU A 199 11.09 4.55 -19.83
CA GLU A 199 11.48 3.69 -18.72
C GLU A 199 12.08 2.35 -19.21
N GLU A 200 11.48 1.74 -20.24
CA GLU A 200 12.03 0.55 -20.93
C GLU A 200 13.40 0.86 -21.56
N ALA A 201 13.53 2.02 -22.20
CA ALA A 201 14.80 2.47 -22.79
C ALA A 201 15.87 2.70 -21.71
N ALA A 202 15.53 3.35 -20.60
CA ALA A 202 16.45 3.55 -19.48
C ALA A 202 16.91 2.22 -18.84
N THR A 203 15.98 1.27 -18.68
CA THR A 203 16.26 -0.05 -18.11
C THR A 203 17.17 -0.88 -19.03
N SER A 204 16.94 -0.84 -20.35
CA SER A 204 17.79 -1.57 -21.32
C SER A 204 19.23 -1.05 -21.39
N LEU A 205 19.47 0.22 -21.08
CA LEU A 205 20.82 0.81 -21.04
C LEU A 205 21.61 0.42 -19.78
N ALA A 206 20.91 0.14 -18.67
CA ALA A 206 21.51 -0.27 -17.40
C ALA A 206 21.95 -1.76 -17.40
N VAL A 207 21.38 -2.60 -18.27
CA VAL A 207 21.62 -4.06 -18.32
C VAL A 207 22.71 -4.42 -19.36
N ASN A 208 23.68 -3.54 -19.62
CA ASN A 208 24.86 -3.86 -20.44
C ASN A 208 25.93 -4.65 -19.67
N GLY A 209 25.50 -5.66 -18.91
CA GLY A 209 26.35 -6.60 -18.18
C GLY A 209 25.78 -8.01 -18.27
N GLU A 210 26.34 -8.78 -19.20
CA GLU A 210 26.14 -10.22 -19.46
C GLU A 210 24.84 -10.68 -20.13
N GLU A 211 25.05 -11.65 -21.02
CA GLU A 211 24.19 -12.05 -22.13
C GLU A 211 22.89 -12.77 -21.72
N ALA A 212 21.90 -12.64 -22.61
CA ALA A 212 20.65 -13.40 -22.70
C ALA A 212 19.48 -12.99 -21.80
N LEU A 213 18.98 -11.75 -21.95
CA LEU A 213 17.57 -11.43 -21.73
C LEU A 213 16.94 -10.52 -22.82
N SER A 214 17.53 -10.48 -24.02
CA SER A 214 17.10 -9.61 -25.13
C SER A 214 15.87 -10.12 -25.91
N ALA A 215 14.99 -10.88 -25.27
CA ALA A 215 13.75 -11.37 -25.90
C ALA A 215 12.51 -11.29 -24.99
N LYS A 216 12.60 -10.70 -23.78
CA LYS A 216 11.46 -10.59 -22.85
C LYS A 216 11.08 -9.14 -22.48
N VAL A 217 11.64 -8.13 -23.16
CA VAL A 217 11.43 -6.71 -22.80
C VAL A 217 10.55 -5.95 -23.81
N THR A 218 10.07 -6.59 -24.90
CA THR A 218 9.27 -5.87 -25.92
C THR A 218 7.76 -6.01 -25.77
N ASN A 219 7.26 -6.79 -24.80
CA ASN A 219 5.83 -7.11 -24.71
C ASN A 219 5.34 -6.94 -23.26
N SER A 220 5.43 -5.73 -22.70
CA SER A 220 4.67 -5.45 -21.48
C SER A 220 3.17 -5.48 -21.82
N PRO A 221 2.35 -6.33 -21.17
CA PRO A 221 0.90 -6.32 -21.33
C PRO A 221 0.27 -4.94 -21.11
N ILE A 222 0.91 -4.07 -20.32
CA ILE A 222 0.49 -2.69 -20.07
C ILE A 222 0.73 -1.84 -21.32
N ALA A 223 1.92 -1.91 -21.92
CA ALA A 223 2.22 -1.19 -23.15
C ALA A 223 1.27 -1.60 -24.29
N ASP A 224 1.04 -2.91 -24.45
CA ASP A 224 0.08 -3.45 -25.42
C ASP A 224 -1.34 -2.93 -25.16
N ALA A 225 -1.78 -2.89 -23.90
CA ALA A 225 -3.10 -2.39 -23.54
C ALA A 225 -3.28 -0.90 -23.85
N ILE A 226 -2.24 -0.09 -23.67
CA ILE A 226 -2.25 1.34 -23.99
C ILE A 226 -2.24 1.56 -25.49
N ASP A 227 -1.35 0.92 -26.23
CA ASP A 227 -1.26 1.08 -27.68
C ASP A 227 -2.56 0.60 -28.36
N GLU A 228 -3.12 -0.55 -27.94
CA GLU A 228 -4.46 -1.01 -28.36
C GLU A 228 -5.57 0.02 -28.05
N SER A 229 -5.52 0.61 -26.85
CA SER A 229 -6.48 1.61 -26.41
C SER A 229 -6.40 2.90 -27.23
N ARG A 230 -5.18 3.32 -27.61
CA ARG A 230 -4.92 4.50 -28.44
C ARG A 230 -5.40 4.29 -29.87
N ASP A 231 -5.07 3.17 -30.49
CA ASP A 231 -5.50 2.86 -31.85
C ASP A 231 -7.02 2.89 -31.97
N LYS A 232 -7.72 2.25 -31.02
CA LYS A 232 -9.18 2.31 -30.95
C LYS A 232 -9.75 3.71 -30.67
N THR A 233 -8.97 4.65 -30.14
CA THR A 233 -9.43 6.04 -29.89
C THR A 233 -9.26 6.87 -31.15
N LEU A 234 -8.10 6.73 -31.80
CA LEU A 234 -7.78 7.40 -33.07
C LEU A 234 -8.77 7.04 -34.18
N GLU A 235 -9.22 5.78 -34.24
CA GLU A 235 -10.26 5.35 -35.20
C GLU A 235 -11.62 6.02 -34.97
N ALA A 236 -11.96 6.37 -33.73
CA ALA A 236 -13.23 7.00 -33.39
C ALA A 236 -13.26 8.52 -33.68
N ASP A 237 -12.09 9.18 -33.69
CA ASP A 237 -11.97 10.64 -33.70
C ASP A 237 -11.67 11.28 -35.06
N VAL A 238 -11.57 10.50 -36.14
CA VAL A 238 -11.16 10.96 -37.50
C VAL A 238 -12.01 12.12 -38.07
N ASN A 239 -13.13 12.50 -37.45
CA ASN A 239 -14.04 13.54 -37.96
C ASN A 239 -14.66 14.44 -36.88
N VAL A 240 -13.98 14.63 -35.75
CA VAL A 240 -14.49 15.47 -34.66
C VAL A 240 -14.21 16.96 -34.96
N PRO A 241 -15.24 17.83 -35.01
CA PRO A 241 -15.05 19.26 -35.19
C PRO A 241 -14.29 19.89 -34.02
N LEU A 242 -13.56 20.96 -34.27
CA LEU A 242 -12.88 21.72 -33.22
C LEU A 242 -13.92 22.23 -32.19
N PRO A 243 -13.69 22.02 -30.88
CA PRO A 243 -14.59 22.54 -29.86
C PRO A 243 -14.62 24.06 -29.85
N ALA A 244 -15.73 24.64 -29.39
CA ALA A 244 -15.85 26.08 -29.22
C ALA A 244 -14.76 26.67 -28.29
N TYR A 245 -14.27 27.87 -28.64
CA TYR A 245 -13.21 28.57 -27.89
C TYR A 245 -13.56 28.72 -26.41
N ASP A 246 -14.77 29.18 -26.08
CA ASP A 246 -15.19 29.42 -24.69
C ASP A 246 -15.17 28.13 -23.85
N LYS A 247 -15.55 27.00 -24.44
CA LYS A 247 -15.53 25.68 -23.78
C LYS A 247 -14.09 25.22 -23.52
N LEU A 248 -13.20 25.41 -24.50
CA LEU A 248 -11.77 25.13 -24.35
C LEU A 248 -11.14 26.02 -23.28
N MET A 249 -11.47 27.31 -23.26
CA MET A 249 -10.91 28.25 -22.29
C MET A 249 -11.38 27.90 -20.88
N ALA A 250 -12.68 27.64 -20.70
CA ALA A 250 -13.23 27.19 -19.42
C ALA A 250 -12.54 25.91 -18.92
N ARG A 251 -12.22 24.97 -19.83
CA ARG A 251 -11.47 23.76 -19.48
C ARG A 251 -10.03 24.08 -19.06
N VAL A 252 -9.35 24.99 -19.75
CA VAL A 252 -7.99 25.44 -19.39
C VAL A 252 -7.99 26.14 -18.02
N GLU A 253 -8.97 26.98 -17.73
CA GLU A 253 -9.15 27.62 -16.41
C GLU A 253 -9.39 26.59 -15.29
N GLN A 254 -10.22 25.58 -15.55
CA GLN A 254 -10.44 24.49 -14.61
C GLN A 254 -9.14 23.70 -14.36
N ASN A 255 -8.40 23.37 -15.42
CA ASN A 255 -7.16 22.62 -15.33
C ASN A 255 -6.06 23.41 -14.61
N THR A 256 -5.94 24.71 -14.89
CA THR A 256 -4.98 25.59 -14.20
C THR A 256 -5.31 25.72 -12.72
N THR A 257 -6.58 25.88 -12.36
CA THR A 257 -7.03 25.82 -10.96
C THR A 257 -6.59 24.51 -10.30
N ARG A 258 -6.82 23.38 -10.98
CA ARG A 258 -6.42 22.06 -10.49
C ARG A 258 -4.91 21.92 -10.34
N ILE A 259 -4.13 22.49 -11.25
CA ILE A 259 -2.66 22.49 -11.17
C ILE A 259 -2.19 23.19 -9.88
N TYR A 260 -2.75 24.34 -9.52
CA TYR A 260 -2.35 25.02 -8.28
C TYR A 260 -2.78 24.28 -7.01
N GLU A 261 -3.93 23.62 -7.02
CA GLU A 261 -4.34 22.74 -5.91
C GLU A 261 -3.34 21.61 -5.70
N LEU A 262 -2.98 20.93 -6.81
CA LEU A 262 -2.01 19.84 -6.78
C LEU A 262 -0.61 20.32 -6.41
N TYR A 263 -0.18 21.48 -6.92
CA TYR A 263 1.08 22.12 -6.56
C TYR A 263 1.14 22.43 -5.05
N THR A 264 0.03 22.93 -4.48
CA THR A 264 -0.06 23.22 -3.05
C THR A 264 0.04 21.95 -2.21
N ALA A 265 -0.52 20.83 -2.69
CA ALA A 265 -0.35 19.53 -2.04
C ALA A 265 1.09 19.02 -2.16
N LEU A 266 1.68 19.09 -3.35
CA LEU A 266 3.03 18.65 -3.68
C LEU A 266 4.10 19.40 -2.87
N SER A 267 3.94 20.71 -2.68
CA SER A 267 4.92 21.54 -1.95
C SER A 267 5.10 21.14 -0.49
N LYS A 268 4.21 20.33 0.07
CA LYS A 268 4.32 19.81 1.44
C LYS A 268 5.15 18.54 1.55
N THR A 269 5.38 17.84 0.44
CA THR A 269 5.92 16.47 0.44
C THR A 269 7.20 16.31 -0.35
N VAL A 270 7.57 17.26 -1.22
CA VAL A 270 8.62 17.07 -2.22
C VAL A 270 9.78 18.07 -2.07
N SER A 271 10.95 17.70 -2.59
CA SER A 271 12.18 18.51 -2.60
C SER A 271 12.03 19.83 -3.37
N ALA A 272 12.89 20.80 -3.05
CA ALA A 272 12.91 22.10 -3.73
C ALA A 272 13.30 22.00 -5.22
N GLU A 273 14.04 20.95 -5.60
CA GLU A 273 14.48 20.72 -6.98
C GLU A 273 13.31 20.28 -7.88
N ASP A 274 12.55 19.28 -7.44
CA ASP A 274 11.37 18.81 -8.17
C ASP A 274 10.30 19.92 -8.30
N LEU A 275 10.16 20.75 -7.25
CA LEU A 275 9.25 21.89 -7.26
C LEU A 275 9.66 22.98 -8.25
N ALA A 276 10.97 23.19 -8.47
CA ALA A 276 11.44 24.13 -9.47
C ALA A 276 11.06 23.68 -10.89
N GLY A 277 11.14 22.38 -11.16
CA GLY A 277 10.70 21.79 -12.43
C GLY A 277 9.21 22.00 -12.71
N VAL A 278 8.36 21.81 -11.70
CA VAL A 278 6.91 22.07 -11.81
C VAL A 278 6.64 23.56 -12.01
N THR A 279 7.30 24.43 -11.22
CA THR A 279 7.11 25.89 -11.29
C THR A 279 7.40 26.43 -12.69
N ARG A 280 8.52 26.01 -13.29
CA ARG A 280 8.87 26.39 -14.67
C ARG A 280 7.80 26.00 -15.69
N ARG A 281 7.24 24.78 -15.57
CA ARG A 281 6.18 24.30 -16.47
C ARG A 281 4.89 25.12 -16.32
N ILE A 282 4.58 25.58 -15.11
CA ILE A 282 3.43 26.47 -14.84
C ILE A 282 3.66 27.83 -15.49
N GLU A 283 4.85 28.43 -15.33
CA GLU A 283 5.18 29.72 -15.96
C GLU A 283 5.14 29.65 -17.50
N ASP A 284 5.64 28.55 -18.09
CA ASP A 284 5.58 28.33 -19.54
C ASP A 284 4.12 28.14 -20.03
N LEU A 285 3.25 27.54 -19.21
CA LEU A 285 1.81 27.42 -19.48
C LEU A 285 1.11 28.77 -19.44
N GLU A 286 1.34 29.57 -18.41
CA GLU A 286 0.78 30.92 -18.26
C GLU A 286 1.13 31.78 -19.48
N ARG A 287 2.40 31.78 -19.90
CA ARG A 287 2.82 32.49 -21.11
C ARG A 287 2.08 32.00 -22.36
N SER A 288 1.92 30.68 -22.51
CA SER A 288 1.21 30.11 -23.65
C SER A 288 -0.29 30.49 -23.64
N ILE A 289 -0.91 30.61 -22.46
CA ILE A 289 -2.30 31.06 -22.32
C ILE A 289 -2.43 32.52 -22.77
N ASP A 290 -1.55 33.40 -22.31
CA ASP A 290 -1.54 34.82 -22.69
C ASP A 290 -1.37 35.00 -24.21
N GLU A 291 -0.49 34.20 -24.83
CA GLU A 291 -0.29 34.19 -26.30
C GLU A 291 -1.57 33.79 -27.04
N VAL A 292 -2.32 32.80 -26.54
CA VAL A 292 -3.58 32.36 -27.13
C VAL A 292 -4.70 33.39 -26.96
N ILE A 293 -4.77 34.05 -25.80
CA ILE A 293 -5.73 35.14 -25.56
C ILE A 293 -5.47 36.27 -26.58
N ALA A 294 -4.22 36.69 -26.75
CA ALA A 294 -3.87 37.70 -27.74
C ALA A 294 -4.18 37.25 -29.19
N LEU A 295 -3.98 35.98 -29.51
CA LEU A 295 -4.29 35.42 -30.83
C LEU A 295 -5.80 35.37 -31.12
N SER A 296 -6.64 35.17 -30.10
CA SER A 296 -8.10 35.10 -30.24
C SER A 296 -8.73 36.38 -30.78
N GLU A 297 -8.09 37.53 -30.55
CA GLU A 297 -8.53 38.83 -31.08
C GLU A 297 -8.28 38.98 -32.60
N VAL A 298 -7.37 38.17 -33.15
CA VAL A 298 -6.89 38.29 -34.53
C VAL A 298 -7.41 37.14 -35.42
N ASP A 299 -7.36 35.91 -34.92
CA ASP A 299 -7.71 34.70 -35.66
C ASP A 299 -8.28 33.65 -34.72
N GLU A 300 -9.61 33.61 -34.62
CA GLU A 300 -10.32 32.71 -33.71
C GLU A 300 -10.03 31.23 -33.98
N VAL A 301 -9.90 30.82 -35.24
CA VAL A 301 -9.65 29.41 -35.60
C VAL A 301 -8.25 28.99 -35.20
N LYS A 302 -7.24 29.83 -35.44
CA LYS A 302 -5.88 29.55 -34.94
C LYS A 302 -5.82 29.58 -33.43
N ALA A 303 -6.55 30.49 -32.77
CA ALA A 303 -6.63 30.54 -31.32
C ALA A 303 -7.24 29.26 -30.75
N GLN A 304 -8.30 28.71 -31.35
CA GLN A 304 -8.87 27.41 -30.97
C GLN A 304 -7.85 26.28 -31.09
N GLN A 305 -7.10 26.20 -32.19
CA GLN A 305 -6.05 25.19 -32.39
C GLN A 305 -4.95 25.30 -31.33
N SER A 306 -4.43 26.50 -31.10
CA SER A 306 -3.42 26.73 -30.07
C SER A 306 -3.95 26.49 -28.66
N LEU A 307 -5.23 26.76 -28.40
CA LEU A 307 -5.86 26.49 -27.11
C LEU A 307 -6.01 24.99 -26.84
N VAL A 308 -6.26 24.17 -27.87
CA VAL A 308 -6.20 22.71 -27.75
C VAL A 308 -4.79 22.28 -27.33
N GLU A 309 -3.74 22.81 -27.93
CA GLU A 309 -2.37 22.50 -27.52
C GLU A 309 -2.09 22.91 -26.07
N VAL A 310 -2.53 24.10 -25.65
CA VAL A 310 -2.41 24.58 -24.28
C VAL A 310 -3.16 23.65 -23.32
N MET A 311 -4.39 23.26 -23.64
CA MET A 311 -5.16 22.30 -22.86
C MET A 311 -4.41 20.97 -22.71
N GLN A 312 -3.87 20.41 -23.79
CA GLN A 312 -3.06 19.19 -23.73
C GLN A 312 -1.79 19.37 -22.88
N ARG A 313 -1.16 20.55 -22.90
CA ARG A 313 -0.02 20.88 -22.02
C ARG A 313 -0.46 20.95 -20.55
N THR A 314 -1.61 21.56 -20.24
CA THR A 314 -2.14 21.57 -18.86
C THR A 314 -2.39 20.16 -18.35
N GLN A 315 -2.98 19.29 -19.17
CA GLN A 315 -3.21 17.89 -18.82
C GLN A 315 -1.90 17.13 -18.56
N ARG A 316 -0.88 17.38 -19.40
CA ARG A 316 0.48 16.83 -19.18
C ARG A 316 1.07 17.23 -17.84
N VAL A 317 0.90 18.48 -17.43
CA VAL A 317 1.38 18.96 -16.13
C VAL A 317 0.60 18.33 -14.97
N ILE A 318 -0.72 18.17 -15.10
CA ILE A 318 -1.54 17.47 -14.11
C ILE A 318 -1.06 16.02 -13.91
N ILE A 319 -0.83 15.29 -15.01
CA ILE A 319 -0.33 13.91 -14.97
C ILE A 319 1.03 13.86 -14.27
N PHE A 320 1.97 14.73 -14.66
CA PHE A 320 3.30 14.81 -14.07
C PHE A 320 3.26 15.08 -12.56
N ILE A 321 2.45 16.04 -12.10
CA ILE A 321 2.34 16.35 -10.66
C ILE A 321 1.75 15.15 -9.90
N ASN A 322 0.72 14.49 -10.46
CA ASN A 322 0.13 13.31 -9.82
C ASN A 322 1.12 12.15 -9.69
N GLU A 323 1.95 11.91 -10.72
CA GLU A 323 3.02 10.91 -10.66
C GLU A 323 4.01 11.21 -9.52
N LEU A 324 4.43 12.47 -9.38
CA LEU A 324 5.30 12.89 -8.29
C LEU A 324 4.64 12.71 -6.91
N ILE A 325 3.34 13.00 -6.77
CA ILE A 325 2.60 12.80 -5.51
C ILE A 325 2.57 11.31 -5.16
N ILE A 326 2.24 10.44 -6.13
CA ILE A 326 2.14 8.99 -5.93
C ILE A 326 3.51 8.43 -5.50
N ALA A 327 4.59 8.83 -6.18
CA ALA A 327 5.95 8.40 -5.85
C ALA A 327 6.41 8.80 -4.44
N LYS A 328 5.82 9.84 -3.82
CA LYS A 328 6.23 10.34 -2.50
C LYS A 328 5.26 10.02 -1.37
N THR A 329 4.00 9.69 -1.67
CA THR A 329 2.97 9.42 -0.65
C THR A 329 2.93 7.95 -0.23
N VAL A 330 3.46 7.05 -1.05
CA VAL A 330 3.44 5.61 -0.79
C VAL A 330 4.80 5.20 -0.21
N ASP A 331 4.83 4.84 1.08
CA ASP A 331 6.02 4.34 1.76
C ASP A 331 6.08 2.82 1.58
N ILE A 332 6.71 2.38 0.49
CA ILE A 332 6.50 1.04 -0.07
C ILE A 332 7.19 -0.07 0.75
N GLU A 333 8.10 0.29 1.65
CA GLU A 333 8.73 -0.64 2.60
C GLU A 333 7.74 -1.22 3.64
N THR A 334 6.53 -0.66 3.79
CA THR A 334 5.57 -1.12 4.81
C THR A 334 4.37 -1.92 4.33
N LEU A 335 4.12 -2.09 3.02
CA LEU A 335 2.77 -2.52 2.57
C LEU A 335 2.62 -3.75 1.67
N VAL A 336 3.68 -4.28 1.03
CA VAL A 336 3.62 -5.64 0.43
C VAL A 336 4.50 -6.58 1.25
N PRO A 337 3.96 -7.64 1.87
CA PRO A 337 4.80 -8.73 2.33
C PRO A 337 5.48 -9.33 1.09
N MET A 338 6.81 -9.25 1.01
CA MET A 338 7.58 -9.96 -0.03
C MET A 338 7.14 -11.42 -0.03
N VAL A 339 6.45 -11.84 -1.09
CA VAL A 339 6.27 -13.27 -1.38
C VAL A 339 7.56 -13.68 -2.07
N PRO A 340 8.47 -14.44 -1.40
CA PRO A 340 9.74 -14.80 -1.98
C PRO A 340 9.53 -15.57 -3.29
N THR A 341 10.33 -15.26 -4.30
CA THR A 341 10.34 -15.98 -5.57
C THR A 341 10.66 -17.46 -5.36
N THR A 342 10.33 -18.34 -6.31
CA THR A 342 10.66 -19.78 -6.21
C THR A 342 12.15 -20.03 -6.01
N GLN A 343 13.01 -19.16 -6.56
CA GLN A 343 14.46 -19.25 -6.40
C GLN A 343 14.89 -18.81 -4.99
N GLU A 344 14.35 -17.72 -4.47
CA GLU A 344 14.60 -17.26 -3.11
C GLU A 344 14.07 -18.26 -2.06
N LYS A 345 12.91 -18.88 -2.31
CA LYS A 345 12.38 -19.96 -1.47
C LYS A 345 13.37 -21.14 -1.37
N LYS A 346 13.97 -21.55 -2.49
CA LYS A 346 14.97 -22.63 -2.51
C LYS A 346 16.25 -22.22 -1.76
N VAL A 347 16.73 -21.00 -1.95
CA VAL A 347 17.91 -20.47 -1.25
C VAL A 347 17.65 -20.34 0.25
N ASN A 348 16.46 -19.88 0.64
CA ASN A 348 16.04 -19.77 2.03
C ASN A 348 15.94 -21.15 2.70
N ILE A 349 15.34 -22.13 2.02
CA ILE A 349 15.30 -23.52 2.50
C ILE A 349 16.71 -24.05 2.72
N ALA A 350 17.58 -23.92 1.72
CA ALA A 350 18.96 -24.41 1.79
C ALA A 350 19.75 -23.75 2.94
N SER A 351 19.75 -22.42 3.01
CA SER A 351 20.47 -21.67 4.04
C SER A 351 19.95 -21.93 5.47
N THR A 352 18.63 -22.05 5.64
CA THR A 352 18.03 -22.38 6.95
C THR A 352 18.41 -23.79 7.39
N THR A 353 18.38 -24.77 6.47
CA THR A 353 18.83 -26.13 6.79
C THR A 353 20.31 -26.19 7.11
N GLU A 354 21.15 -25.45 6.39
CA GLU A 354 22.59 -25.39 6.63
C GLU A 354 22.90 -24.78 8.00
N ALA A 355 22.28 -23.64 8.34
CA ALA A 355 22.45 -23.01 9.65
C ALA A 355 22.10 -23.94 10.82
N LEU A 356 20.97 -24.64 10.74
CA LEU A 356 20.56 -25.60 11.78
C LEU A 356 21.51 -26.80 11.88
N THR A 357 22.07 -27.28 10.77
CA THR A 357 23.08 -28.35 10.82
C THR A 357 24.37 -27.91 11.51
N VAL A 358 24.81 -26.66 11.29
CA VAL A 358 25.98 -26.09 11.96
C VAL A 358 25.72 -25.94 13.46
N GLU A 359 24.56 -25.40 13.85
CA GLU A 359 24.19 -25.25 15.26
C GLU A 359 24.06 -26.59 15.99
N LEU A 360 23.51 -27.62 15.34
CA LEU A 360 23.47 -28.98 15.90
C LEU A 360 24.87 -29.58 16.11
N ALA A 361 25.78 -29.39 15.15
CA ALA A 361 27.15 -29.84 15.28
C ALA A 361 27.86 -29.14 16.46
N GLN A 362 27.60 -27.85 16.66
CA GLN A 362 28.12 -27.09 17.80
C GLN A 362 27.56 -27.61 19.14
N ILE A 363 26.25 -27.85 19.22
CA ILE A 363 25.61 -28.44 20.42
C ILE A 363 26.24 -29.80 20.75
N GLU A 364 26.48 -30.64 19.74
CA GLU A 364 27.10 -31.96 19.93
C GLU A 364 28.54 -31.87 20.43
N LEU A 365 29.33 -30.92 19.92
CA LEU A 365 30.68 -30.65 20.40
C LEU A 365 30.67 -30.22 21.88
N MET A 366 29.79 -29.28 22.25
CA MET A 366 29.71 -28.76 23.62
C MET A 366 29.21 -29.83 24.60
N LEU A 367 28.23 -30.65 24.20
CA LEU A 367 27.74 -31.77 24.99
C LEU A 367 28.83 -32.78 25.36
N ALA A 368 29.88 -32.93 24.55
CA ALA A 368 31.00 -33.83 24.85
C ALA A 368 31.91 -33.32 25.99
N THR A 369 31.79 -32.03 26.36
CA THR A 369 32.68 -31.36 27.31
C THR A 369 32.01 -30.96 28.63
N VAL A 370 30.68 -30.92 28.66
CA VAL A 370 29.91 -30.56 29.86
C VAL A 370 29.81 -31.78 30.78
N THR A 371 30.10 -31.57 32.07
CA THR A 371 30.12 -32.63 33.09
C THR A 371 28.87 -32.65 33.99
N ASP A 372 28.05 -31.61 33.92
CA ASP A 372 26.81 -31.49 34.70
C ASP A 372 25.69 -32.37 34.09
N GLU A 373 25.19 -33.32 34.87
CA GLU A 373 24.21 -34.33 34.45
C GLU A 373 22.84 -33.71 34.12
N GLU A 374 22.37 -32.72 34.89
CA GLU A 374 21.06 -32.09 34.68
C GLU A 374 21.08 -31.20 33.43
N VAL A 375 22.19 -30.50 33.20
CA VAL A 375 22.41 -29.67 32.01
C VAL A 375 22.52 -30.55 30.76
N THR A 376 23.22 -31.68 30.85
CA THR A 376 23.38 -32.64 29.75
C THR A 376 22.04 -33.26 29.36
N GLU A 377 21.20 -33.65 30.32
CA GLU A 377 19.87 -34.22 30.06
C GLU A 377 18.96 -33.20 29.33
N LYS A 378 18.93 -31.94 29.80
CA LYS A 378 18.14 -30.87 29.17
C LYS A 378 18.63 -30.54 27.76
N ALA A 379 19.94 -30.48 27.56
CA ALA A 379 20.52 -30.20 26.25
C ALA A 379 20.31 -31.37 25.26
N GLN A 380 20.33 -32.62 25.74
CA GLN A 380 19.95 -33.78 24.92
C GLN A 380 18.48 -33.76 24.50
N LEU A 381 17.58 -33.33 25.40
CA LEU A 381 16.16 -33.15 25.08
C LEU A 381 15.95 -32.01 24.07
N GLY A 382 16.68 -30.91 24.22
CA GLY A 382 16.73 -29.81 23.23
C GLY A 382 17.17 -30.31 21.86
N LYS A 383 18.30 -31.03 21.79
CA LYS A 383 18.82 -31.66 20.55
C LYS A 383 17.78 -32.58 19.89
N ALA A 384 17.12 -33.45 20.66
CA ALA A 384 16.10 -34.37 20.13
C ALA A 384 14.88 -33.63 19.55
N THR A 385 14.49 -32.52 20.18
CA THR A 385 13.37 -31.69 19.72
C THR A 385 13.73 -30.93 18.44
N ILE A 386 14.95 -30.39 18.35
CA ILE A 386 15.47 -29.74 17.13
C ILE A 386 15.47 -30.73 15.95
N LEU A 387 15.94 -31.97 16.16
CA LEU A 387 15.93 -33.01 15.13
C LEU A 387 14.51 -33.34 14.65
N SER A 388 13.53 -33.41 15.57
CA SER A 388 12.13 -33.63 15.22
C SER A 388 11.54 -32.46 14.41
N LEU A 389 11.91 -31.21 14.75
CA LEU A 389 11.49 -30.03 13.99
C LEU A 389 12.11 -30.04 12.59
N MET A 390 13.40 -30.38 12.45
CA MET A 390 14.05 -30.52 11.15
C MET A 390 13.42 -31.62 10.27
N GLU A 391 12.97 -32.73 10.86
CA GLU A 391 12.24 -33.79 10.14
C GLU A 391 10.89 -33.28 9.61
N LYS A 392 10.16 -32.49 10.41
CA LYS A 392 8.91 -31.84 9.99
C LYS A 392 9.15 -30.76 8.92
N MET A 393 10.27 -30.05 9.00
CA MET A 393 10.67 -29.09 7.97
C MET A 393 10.95 -29.80 6.63
N ALA A 394 11.66 -30.93 6.66
CA ALA A 394 11.97 -31.71 5.47
C ALA A 394 10.70 -32.22 4.74
N SER A 395 9.65 -32.57 5.50
CA SER A 395 8.36 -32.99 4.94
C SER A 395 7.44 -31.83 4.52
N SER A 396 7.76 -30.58 4.88
CA SER A 396 6.93 -29.39 4.61
C SER A 396 7.53 -28.47 3.53
N THR A 397 8.42 -28.97 2.68
CA THR A 397 9.13 -28.17 1.66
C THR A 397 8.22 -27.61 0.55
N GLU A 398 7.03 -28.20 0.34
CA GLU A 398 6.02 -27.69 -0.59
C GLU A 398 5.18 -26.53 0.00
N GLU A 399 5.08 -26.44 1.32
CA GLU A 399 4.35 -25.38 2.05
C GLU A 399 5.35 -24.43 2.74
N HIS A 400 5.88 -23.47 1.98
CA HIS A 400 6.97 -22.57 2.42
C HIS A 400 6.69 -21.86 3.76
N ASP A 401 5.46 -21.42 4.01
CA ASP A 401 5.10 -20.71 5.25
C ASP A 401 5.20 -21.62 6.48
N VAL A 402 4.84 -22.90 6.32
CA VAL A 402 4.97 -23.92 7.36
C VAL A 402 6.45 -24.25 7.59
N PHE A 403 7.25 -24.36 6.51
CA PHE A 403 8.69 -24.53 6.62
C PHE A 403 9.37 -23.40 7.40
N VAL A 404 9.04 -22.14 7.09
CA VAL A 404 9.63 -20.96 7.76
C VAL A 404 9.26 -20.93 9.24
N ALA A 405 7.99 -21.19 9.58
CA ALA A 405 7.56 -21.22 10.97
C ALA A 405 8.30 -22.28 11.81
N LEU A 406 8.45 -23.49 11.25
CA LEU A 406 9.20 -24.57 11.90
C LEU A 406 10.71 -24.26 11.99
N GLY A 407 11.27 -23.61 10.97
CA GLY A 407 12.67 -23.18 10.96
C GLY A 407 12.99 -22.16 12.04
N ILE A 408 12.12 -21.17 12.24
CA ILE A 408 12.25 -20.17 13.32
C ILE A 408 12.20 -20.86 14.69
N GLU A 409 11.26 -21.78 14.89
CA GLU A 409 11.14 -22.53 16.15
C GLU A 409 12.39 -23.35 16.44
N ALA A 410 12.94 -24.04 15.43
CA ALA A 410 14.18 -24.81 15.57
C ALA A 410 15.39 -23.92 15.88
N GLN A 411 15.51 -22.74 15.26
CA GLN A 411 16.61 -21.79 15.48
C GLN A 411 16.55 -21.10 16.85
N ILE A 412 15.36 -20.84 17.37
CA ILE A 412 15.22 -20.31 18.74
C ILE A 412 15.70 -21.39 19.72
N LEU A 413 15.22 -22.63 19.54
CA LEU A 413 15.56 -23.73 20.42
C LEU A 413 17.05 -24.11 20.37
N SER A 414 17.69 -24.05 19.21
CA SER A 414 19.13 -24.29 19.06
C SER A 414 19.95 -23.24 19.81
N ARG A 415 19.62 -21.95 19.67
CA ARG A 415 20.29 -20.85 20.38
C ARG A 415 20.12 -20.93 21.89
N ASP A 416 18.93 -21.27 22.36
CA ASP A 416 18.66 -21.47 23.79
C ASP A 416 19.48 -22.65 24.34
N THR A 417 19.57 -23.74 23.57
CA THR A 417 20.36 -24.92 23.94
C THR A 417 21.86 -24.60 23.96
N ILE A 418 22.36 -23.85 22.98
CA ILE A 418 23.75 -23.37 22.93
C ILE A 418 24.05 -22.48 24.13
N THR A 419 23.19 -21.51 24.43
CA THR A 419 23.35 -20.58 25.56
C THR A 419 23.37 -21.32 26.90
N LEU A 420 22.52 -22.35 27.04
CA LEU A 420 22.51 -23.22 28.21
C LEU A 420 23.83 -23.97 28.37
N LEU A 421 24.40 -24.48 27.27
CA LEU A 421 25.69 -25.21 27.27
C LEU A 421 26.89 -24.29 27.51
N GLU A 422 26.91 -23.10 26.92
CA GLU A 422 27.99 -22.10 27.10
C GLU A 422 28.24 -21.74 28.56
N ARG A 423 27.17 -21.70 29.38
CA ARG A 423 27.27 -21.39 30.81
C ARG A 423 28.03 -22.45 31.61
N PHE A 424 28.11 -23.67 31.11
CA PHE A 424 28.75 -24.82 31.76
C PHE A 424 29.91 -25.39 30.94
N TYR A 425 30.29 -24.70 29.87
CA TYR A 425 31.41 -25.04 29.02
C TYR A 425 32.72 -24.56 29.66
N THR A 426 33.56 -25.51 30.07
CA THR A 426 34.97 -25.25 30.35
C THR A 426 35.79 -25.61 29.11
N PRO A 427 36.44 -24.65 28.43
CA PRO A 427 37.33 -24.98 27.34
C PRO A 427 38.45 -25.89 27.86
N ALA A 428 38.79 -26.93 27.10
CA ALA A 428 39.93 -27.77 27.41
C ALA A 428 41.20 -26.89 27.49
N THR A 429 41.74 -26.71 28.69
CA THR A 429 43.10 -26.20 28.88
C THR A 429 44.05 -27.20 28.23
N GLU A 430 44.77 -26.77 27.20
CA GLU A 430 45.98 -27.45 26.75
C GLU A 430 46.96 -27.50 27.92
N GLU A 431 47.15 -28.68 28.51
CA GLU A 431 48.30 -29.00 29.37
C GLU A 431 49.56 -28.86 28.52
N ASN A 432 50.24 -27.71 28.63
CA ASN A 432 51.65 -27.61 28.27
C ASN A 432 52.47 -28.02 29.49
N ASP A 433 52.98 -29.26 29.47
CA ASP A 433 54.03 -29.75 30.35
C ASP A 433 55.31 -28.93 30.16
N GLU A 434 55.65 -28.11 31.17
CA GLU A 434 57.01 -27.66 31.43
C GLU A 434 57.78 -28.80 32.14
N ASP A 435 58.71 -29.49 31.46
CA ASP A 435 60.05 -29.73 32.03
C ASP A 435 61.04 -30.27 30.96
N ALA A 436 61.90 -29.39 30.45
CA ALA A 436 63.23 -29.75 29.93
C ALA A 436 64.10 -28.50 29.81
N THR A 437 64.57 -27.99 30.96
CA THR A 437 65.71 -27.07 30.98
C THR A 437 66.96 -27.73 30.40
N THR A 438 67.51 -27.21 29.30
CA THR A 438 68.97 -27.24 29.07
C THR A 438 69.45 -25.84 28.70
N LYS A 439 70.23 -25.29 29.63
CA LYS A 439 71.02 -24.06 29.60
C LYS A 439 71.93 -24.02 28.37
N ILE A 440 72.05 -22.88 27.70
CA ILE A 440 73.33 -22.18 27.41
C ILE A 440 73.00 -20.75 26.94
N GLU A 441 73.69 -19.82 27.59
CA GLU A 441 73.68 -18.37 27.42
C GLU A 441 74.13 -17.93 26.01
N SER A 442 73.54 -16.85 25.49
CA SER A 442 74.23 -15.57 25.27
C SER A 442 73.53 -14.74 24.19
N GLY A 443 73.27 -13.47 24.49
CA GLY A 443 73.29 -12.41 23.48
C GLY A 443 71.97 -11.74 23.12
N GLU A 444 71.73 -10.58 23.75
CA GLU A 444 71.51 -9.31 23.02
C GLU A 444 70.13 -9.01 22.41
N GLN A 445 69.26 -8.45 23.27
CA GLN A 445 68.61 -7.14 23.13
C GLN A 445 68.25 -6.62 21.71
N ILE A 446 66.98 -6.73 21.28
CA ILE A 446 66.34 -5.76 20.36
C ILE A 446 64.83 -5.60 20.67
N THR A 447 64.46 -4.37 21.05
CA THR A 447 63.10 -3.75 21.05
C THR A 447 62.84 -3.04 19.68
N PRO A 448 61.61 -2.59 19.33
CA PRO A 448 60.84 -3.16 18.22
C PRO A 448 60.53 -2.18 17.06
N ALA A 449 59.76 -2.68 16.07
CA ALA A 449 59.08 -1.96 14.96
C ALA A 449 60.00 -1.44 13.83
N PRO A 450 59.50 -1.01 12.65
CA PRO A 450 58.17 -1.10 12.02
C PRO A 450 58.26 -1.63 10.55
N ALA A 451 57.17 -1.40 9.79
CA ALA A 451 56.96 -1.62 8.36
C ALA A 451 58.11 -1.23 7.39
N ALA A 452 58.16 -1.93 6.25
CA ALA A 452 58.80 -1.56 4.97
C ALA A 452 57.95 -2.20 3.84
N SER A 453 57.31 -1.45 2.93
CA SER A 453 57.84 -0.74 1.74
C SER A 453 58.47 -1.70 0.71
N GLU A 454 57.87 -1.81 -0.48
CA GLU A 454 58.28 -1.15 -1.75
C GLU A 454 59.39 -1.88 -2.53
N GLN A 455 59.11 -2.15 -3.81
CA GLN A 455 60.07 -2.07 -4.92
C GLN A 455 59.30 -1.41 -6.08
N GLU A 456 59.59 -0.17 -6.47
CA GLU A 456 60.72 0.36 -7.28
C GLU A 456 60.53 0.23 -8.81
N GLY A 457 60.82 1.35 -9.50
CA GLY A 457 60.91 1.47 -10.97
C GLY A 457 60.39 2.82 -11.49
N THR A 458 61.02 3.97 -11.17
CA THR A 458 61.93 4.77 -12.06
C THR A 458 61.27 5.18 -13.40
N THR A 459 61.22 6.42 -13.88
CA THR A 459 62.28 7.43 -14.05
C THR A 459 61.65 8.78 -14.45
N ASP A 460 62.02 9.85 -13.73
CA ASP A 460 62.42 11.20 -14.16
C ASP A 460 62.00 11.74 -15.56
N GLN A 461 61.28 12.87 -15.57
CA GLN A 461 61.80 14.19 -16.00
C GLN A 461 60.74 15.30 -15.83
N ASP A 462 60.87 16.08 -14.75
CA ASP A 462 61.28 17.51 -14.75
C ASP A 462 60.98 18.32 -16.04
N ILE A 463 60.42 19.54 -16.09
CA ILE A 463 60.39 20.68 -15.17
C ILE A 463 59.18 21.55 -15.55
N SER A 464 58.45 21.97 -14.51
CA SER A 464 57.92 23.32 -14.22
C SER A 464 57.74 24.34 -15.35
N GLN A 465 56.61 25.05 -15.41
CA GLN A 465 56.37 26.42 -14.88
C GLN A 465 55.52 27.13 -15.96
N VAL A 466 54.61 28.08 -15.77
CA VAL A 466 54.00 28.78 -14.64
C VAL A 466 53.02 29.78 -15.28
N LEU A 467 51.88 30.07 -14.62
CA LEU A 467 50.99 31.24 -14.81
C LEU A 467 50.36 31.42 -16.23
N GLU A 468 49.18 31.96 -16.49
CA GLU A 468 48.36 32.95 -15.82
C GLU A 468 46.97 32.94 -16.51
N ASN A 469 45.91 33.18 -15.74
CA ASN A 469 44.54 33.52 -16.18
C ASN A 469 44.53 34.93 -16.85
N PRO A 470 43.38 35.53 -17.27
CA PRO A 470 42.28 35.10 -18.15
C PRO A 470 41.93 36.20 -19.21
N SER A 471 40.86 35.96 -20.01
CA SER A 471 40.05 36.96 -20.75
C SER A 471 40.68 37.71 -21.94
N THR A 472 40.14 37.52 -23.15
CA THR A 472 39.26 38.50 -23.85
C THR A 472 38.97 38.10 -25.31
N MET A 473 37.68 38.16 -25.64
CA MET A 473 37.05 38.78 -26.84
C MET A 473 37.49 38.44 -28.29
N LEU A 474 36.43 38.08 -29.03
CA LEU A 474 36.01 38.58 -30.34
C LEU A 474 36.70 38.10 -31.64
N THR A 475 35.78 37.95 -32.61
CA THR A 475 35.88 38.27 -34.06
C THR A 475 36.25 37.17 -35.07
N THR A 476 35.18 36.72 -35.75
CA THR A 476 34.95 36.64 -37.22
C THR A 476 35.63 35.59 -38.12
N ARG A 477 34.79 35.16 -39.09
CA ARG A 477 35.02 34.43 -40.36
C ARG A 477 35.22 32.92 -40.21
N GLU A 478 34.52 32.05 -40.94
CA GLU A 478 33.75 32.13 -42.20
C GLU A 478 32.37 31.46 -42.10
#